data_AF-A0A7C9D458-F1
#
_entry.id   AF-A0A7C9D458-F1
#
_cell.length_a   1.000
_cell.length_b   1.000
_cell.length_c   1.000
_cell.angle_alpha   90.00
_cell.angle_beta   90.00
_cell.angle_gamma   90.00
#
_symmetry.space_group_name_H-M   'P 1'
#
loop_
_entity.id
_entity.type
_entity.pdbx_description
1 polymer ?
#
loop_
_entity_poly.entity_id
_entity_poly.type
_entity_poly.pdbx_seq_one_letter_code
_entity_poly.pdbx_strand_id
1 'polypeptide(L)'
;MRLLNDLLIMHDGFDDERWLKECKKRMIEMFPREDPFSIIVPTGFDIDKHEGPLRPPMEADDVLLRVDFVREVAELLQEVRAEQREVQSAQGLDPESVAARLKQQEKQQTIRQVESLLKLAINLQW
;
A
#
# COMPACT_ATOMS: atom_id res chain seq x y z
N MET A 1 6.22 5.57 1.72
CA MET A 1 6.45 4.45 2.69
C MET A 1 5.72 4.45 4.04
N ARG A 2 5.43 5.58 4.73
CA ARG A 2 4.78 5.53 6.08
C ARG A 2 3.44 4.80 6.11
N LEU A 3 2.58 5.05 5.13
CA LEU A 3 1.26 4.40 5.03
C LEU A 3 1.36 2.86 4.99
N LEU A 4 2.33 2.28 4.26
CA LEU A 4 2.49 0.82 4.21
C LEU A 4 2.78 0.25 5.60
N ASN A 5 3.66 0.91 6.35
CA ASN A 5 4.01 0.50 7.70
C ASN A 5 2.79 0.59 8.63
N ASP A 6 2.03 1.68 8.56
CA ASP A 6 0.82 1.86 9.36
C ASP A 6 -0.22 0.77 9.05
N LEU A 7 -0.40 0.42 7.77
CA LEU A 7 -1.31 -0.64 7.34
C LEU A 7 -0.88 -2.01 7.87
N LEU A 8 0.42 -2.33 7.86
CA LEU A 8 0.93 -3.59 8.38
C LEU A 8 0.79 -3.69 9.91
N ILE A 9 1.05 -2.59 10.64
CA ILE A 9 0.91 -2.54 12.11
C ILE A 9 -0.54 -2.78 12.56
N MET A 10 -1.53 -2.41 11.74
CA MET A 10 -2.94 -2.68 12.04
C MET A 10 -3.32 -4.17 11.98
N HIS A 11 -2.47 -5.04 11.43
CA HIS A 11 -2.74 -6.48 11.39
C HIS A 11 -2.57 -7.10 12.79
N ASP A 12 -3.63 -7.69 13.32
CA ASP A 12 -3.64 -8.30 14.65
C ASP A 12 -3.12 -9.75 14.68
N GLY A 13 -2.72 -10.28 13.52
CA GLY A 13 -2.22 -11.64 13.36
C GLY A 13 -3.28 -12.69 13.04
N PHE A 14 -4.58 -12.37 13.10
CA PHE A 14 -5.63 -13.39 13.07
C PHE A 14 -6.75 -13.13 12.06
N ASP A 15 -7.18 -11.88 11.84
CA ASP A 15 -8.35 -11.58 11.00
C ASP A 15 -7.98 -10.74 9.77
N ASP A 16 -7.58 -11.43 8.70
CA ASP A 16 -7.21 -10.81 7.42
C ASP A 16 -8.37 -10.04 6.78
N GLU A 17 -9.61 -10.52 6.92
CA GLU A 17 -10.77 -9.89 6.26
C GLU A 17 -11.13 -8.56 6.93
N ARG A 18 -11.19 -8.55 8.27
CA ARG A 18 -11.40 -7.34 9.04
C ARG A 18 -10.25 -6.36 8.85
N TRP A 19 -9.02 -6.84 8.89
CA TRP A 19 -7.84 -6.02 8.64
C TRP A 19 -7.89 -5.34 7.27
N LEU A 20 -8.24 -6.07 6.20
CA LEU A 20 -8.36 -5.49 4.86
C LEU A 20 -9.48 -4.45 4.77
N LYS A 21 -10.59 -4.61 5.51
CA LYS A 21 -11.66 -3.60 5.58
C LYS A 21 -11.19 -2.31 6.24
N GLU A 22 -10.45 -2.41 7.35
CA GLU A 22 -9.87 -1.23 8.02
C GLU A 22 -8.78 -0.58 7.16
N CYS A 23 -7.94 -1.38 6.49
CA CYS A 23 -6.97 -0.89 5.53
C CYS A 23 -7.64 -0.13 4.38
N LYS A 24 -8.75 -0.65 3.85
CA LYS A 24 -9.53 0.01 2.80
C LYS A 24 -10.00 1.38 3.26
N LYS A 25 -10.59 1.46 4.45
CA LYS A 25 -11.06 2.72 5.05
C LYS A 25 -9.92 3.72 5.18
N ARG A 26 -8.77 3.27 5.70
CA ARG A 26 -7.59 4.13 5.88
C ARG A 26 -7.02 4.62 4.56
N MET A 27 -6.97 3.76 3.54
CA MET A 27 -6.57 4.15 2.19
C MET A 27 -7.51 5.20 1.58
N ILE A 28 -8.82 5.06 1.78
CA ILE A 28 -9.81 6.06 1.31
C ILE A 28 -9.64 7.42 2.01
N GLU A 29 -9.32 7.41 3.31
CA GLU A 29 -9.06 8.65 4.07
C GLU A 29 -7.76 9.35 3.63
N MET A 30 -6.75 8.58 3.23
CA MET A 30 -5.41 9.10 2.92
C MET A 30 -5.22 9.45 1.45
N PHE A 31 -5.81 8.68 0.53
CA PHE A 31 -5.68 8.96 -0.89
C PHE A 31 -6.73 10.00 -1.32
N PRO A 32 -6.32 11.04 -2.06
CA PRO A 32 -7.30 11.93 -2.68
C PRO A 32 -8.19 11.12 -3.62
N ARG A 33 -9.46 11.52 -3.75
CA ARG A 33 -10.35 10.96 -4.77
C ARG A 33 -9.79 11.31 -6.13
N GLU A 34 -9.48 10.31 -6.94
CA GLU A 34 -8.97 10.51 -8.30
C GLU A 34 -10.09 10.82 -9.30
N ASP A 35 -11.08 11.59 -8.87
CA ASP A 35 -12.10 12.14 -9.74
C ASP A 35 -11.54 13.40 -10.43
N PRO A 36 -11.70 13.55 -11.77
CA PRO A 36 -11.14 14.67 -12.52
C PRO A 36 -11.56 16.05 -12.01
N PHE A 37 -12.71 16.17 -11.34
CA PHE A 37 -13.17 17.43 -10.77
C PHE A 37 -12.62 17.63 -9.35
N SER A 38 -12.37 16.57 -8.60
CA SER A 38 -11.84 16.62 -7.23
C SER A 38 -10.35 16.99 -7.15
N ILE A 39 -9.55 16.68 -8.18
CA ILE A 39 -8.10 16.98 -8.22
C ILE A 39 -7.83 18.46 -8.58
N ILE A 40 -8.76 19.13 -9.26
CA ILE A 40 -8.48 20.38 -9.98
C ILE A 40 -9.09 21.61 -9.29
N VAL A 41 -9.78 21.43 -8.15
CA VAL A 41 -10.71 22.45 -7.64
C VAL A 41 -10.13 23.23 -6.45
N PRO A 42 -9.96 24.56 -6.57
CA PRO A 42 -9.48 25.40 -5.48
C PRO A 42 -10.44 25.47 -4.28
N THR A 43 -9.90 25.82 -3.12
CA THR A 43 -10.67 26.08 -1.89
C THR A 43 -11.68 27.22 -2.12
N GLY A 44 -12.97 26.93 -1.92
CA GLY A 44 -14.09 27.87 -2.13
C GLY A 44 -14.78 27.80 -3.49
N PHE A 45 -14.45 26.79 -4.30
CA PHE A 45 -14.98 26.63 -5.65
C PHE A 45 -16.11 25.58 -5.71
N ASP A 46 -17.26 25.97 -6.26
CA ASP A 46 -18.46 25.14 -6.41
C ASP A 46 -18.44 24.44 -7.79
N ILE A 47 -18.10 23.14 -7.80
CA ILE A 47 -18.03 22.30 -9.02
C ILE A 47 -19.35 22.33 -9.80
N ASP A 48 -20.48 22.38 -9.12
CA ASP A 48 -21.81 22.25 -9.73
C ASP A 48 -22.26 23.52 -10.46
N LYS A 49 -21.55 24.64 -10.30
CA LYS A 49 -21.89 25.95 -10.89
C LYS A 49 -20.87 26.51 -11.88
N HIS A 50 -19.84 25.75 -12.24
CA HIS A 50 -18.77 26.28 -13.10
C HIS A 50 -18.98 25.99 -14.59
N GLU A 51 -18.87 27.04 -15.42
CA GLU A 51 -18.64 26.93 -16.86
C GLU A 51 -17.18 27.31 -17.21
N GLY A 52 -16.37 26.34 -17.66
CA GLY A 52 -15.01 26.55 -18.16
C GLY A 52 -14.01 25.44 -17.77
N PRO A 53 -12.84 25.36 -18.44
CA PRO A 53 -11.82 24.37 -18.11
C PRO A 53 -11.08 24.73 -16.81
N LEU A 54 -11.08 23.78 -15.87
CA LEU A 54 -10.45 23.90 -14.54
C LEU A 54 -8.92 23.70 -14.61
N ARG A 55 -8.17 24.40 -13.74
CA ARG A 55 -6.73 24.15 -13.50
C ARG A 55 -6.45 23.95 -11.99
N PRO A 56 -5.61 22.98 -11.58
CA PRO A 56 -5.40 22.68 -10.17
C PRO A 56 -4.51 23.73 -9.48
N PRO A 57 -4.80 24.13 -8.23
CA PRO A 57 -3.81 24.75 -7.35
C PRO A 57 -2.91 23.66 -6.75
N MET A 58 -1.61 23.72 -7.05
CA MET A 58 -0.61 22.81 -6.48
C MET A 58 0.04 23.46 -5.25
N GLU A 59 -0.45 23.15 -4.06
CA GLU A 59 0.36 23.11 -2.83
C GLU A 59 0.58 21.61 -2.53
N ALA A 60 1.64 21.04 -3.12
CA ALA A 60 1.65 19.63 -3.55
C ALA A 60 2.75 18.74 -2.92
N ASP A 61 3.31 19.11 -1.77
CA ASP A 61 4.41 18.32 -1.19
C ASP A 61 3.97 17.24 -0.17
N ASP A 62 2.75 17.32 0.38
CA ASP A 62 2.26 16.37 1.41
C ASP A 62 1.17 15.40 0.93
N VAL A 63 0.72 15.49 -0.33
CA VAL A 63 -0.36 14.64 -0.86
C VAL A 63 0.19 13.30 -1.32
N LEU A 64 -0.24 12.22 -0.66
CA LEU A 64 0.09 10.86 -1.08
C LEU A 64 -0.87 10.40 -2.20
N LEU A 65 -0.39 10.34 -3.43
CA LEU A 65 -1.16 9.79 -4.54
C LEU A 65 -1.21 8.26 -4.47
N ARG A 66 -2.38 7.69 -4.78
CA ARG A 66 -2.55 6.24 -4.85
C ARG A 66 -1.63 5.61 -5.88
N VAL A 67 -1.43 6.26 -7.04
CA VAL A 67 -0.50 5.79 -8.09
C VAL A 67 0.94 5.72 -7.59
N ASP A 68 1.38 6.69 -6.79
CA ASP A 68 2.74 6.70 -6.24
C ASP A 68 2.89 5.59 -5.20
N PHE A 69 1.91 5.43 -4.31
CA PHE A 69 1.88 4.30 -3.37
C PHE A 69 1.93 2.94 -4.10
N VAL A 70 1.10 2.74 -5.11
CA VAL A 70 1.06 1.48 -5.87
C VAL A 70 2.41 1.19 -6.55
N ARG A 71 3.02 2.21 -7.17
CA ARG A 71 4.32 2.09 -7.83
C ARG A 71 5.42 1.74 -6.83
N GLU A 72 5.57 2.52 -5.77
CA GLU A 72 6.59 2.30 -4.72
C GLU A 72 6.46 0.91 -4.08
N VAL A 73 5.25 0.48 -3.74
CA VAL A 73 5.03 -0.81 -3.09
C VAL A 73 5.27 -1.98 -4.05
N ALA A 74 4.95 -1.82 -5.34
CA ALA A 74 5.24 -2.82 -6.35
C ALA A 74 6.75 -3.00 -6.59
N GLU A 75 7.49 -1.89 -6.66
CA GLU A 75 8.96 -1.89 -6.78
C GLU A 75 9.60 -2.55 -5.56
N LEU A 76 9.19 -2.19 -4.34
CA LEU A 76 9.66 -2.84 -3.11
C LEU A 76 9.41 -4.36 -3.12
N LEU A 77 8.20 -4.79 -3.50
CA LEU A 77 7.89 -6.22 -3.58
C LEU A 77 8.78 -6.96 -4.58
N GLN A 78 9.15 -6.32 -5.69
CA GLN A 78 10.05 -6.89 -6.67
C GLN A 78 11.47 -7.07 -6.09
N GLU A 79 12.00 -6.05 -5.41
CA GLU A 79 13.31 -6.09 -4.75
C GLU A 79 13.38 -7.20 -3.70
N VAL A 80 12.41 -7.22 -2.78
CA VAL A 80 12.35 -8.22 -1.69
C VAL A 80 12.26 -9.66 -2.24
N ARG A 81 11.52 -9.87 -3.33
CA ARG A 81 11.43 -11.19 -3.98
C ARG A 81 12.75 -11.60 -4.63
N ALA A 82 13.51 -10.66 -5.19
CA ALA A 82 14.82 -10.95 -5.76
C ALA A 82 15.79 -11.42 -4.66
N GLU A 83 15.86 -10.70 -3.54
CA GLU A 83 16.67 -11.08 -2.38
C GLU A 83 16.27 -12.44 -1.80
N GLN A 84 14.97 -12.75 -1.71
CA GLN A 84 14.52 -14.04 -1.20
C GLN A 84 14.99 -15.23 -2.04
N ARG A 85 15.10 -15.07 -3.37
CA ARG A 85 15.55 -16.14 -4.26
C ARG A 85 17.03 -16.48 -4.02
N GLU A 86 17.84 -15.50 -3.65
CA GLU A 86 19.26 -15.70 -3.36
C GLU A 86 19.47 -16.48 -2.03
N VAL A 87 18.59 -16.27 -1.05
CA VAL A 87 18.73 -16.83 0.31
C VAL A 87 18.24 -18.28 0.46
N GLN A 88 17.40 -18.79 -0.45
CA GLN A 88 16.77 -20.13 -0.36
C GLN A 88 17.74 -21.35 -0.48
N SER A 89 19.05 -21.12 -0.55
CA SER A 89 20.06 -22.16 -0.78
C SER A 89 20.52 -22.93 0.48
N ALA A 90 20.10 -22.53 1.69
CA ALA A 90 20.49 -23.21 2.92
C ALA A 90 19.50 -24.35 3.29
N GLN A 91 19.99 -25.61 3.26
CA GLN A 91 19.23 -26.80 3.66
C GLN A 91 19.92 -27.50 4.84
N GLY A 92 19.20 -27.64 5.95
CA GLY A 92 19.65 -28.38 7.15
C GLY A 92 18.50 -28.63 8.13
N LEU A 93 18.67 -29.62 9.01
CA LEU A 93 17.74 -29.93 10.12
C LEU A 93 18.32 -29.52 11.49
N ASP A 94 19.48 -28.87 11.49
CA ASP A 94 20.07 -28.31 12.69
C ASP A 94 19.24 -27.13 13.23
N PRO A 95 19.35 -26.81 14.53
CA PRO A 95 18.56 -25.74 15.14
C PRO A 95 18.72 -24.37 14.45
N GLU A 96 19.88 -24.09 13.86
CA GLU A 96 20.15 -22.84 13.16
C GLU A 96 19.40 -22.78 11.81
N SER A 97 19.38 -23.89 11.07
CA SER A 97 18.55 -24.06 9.87
C SER A 97 17.05 -23.99 10.16
N VAL A 98 16.59 -24.54 11.30
CA VAL A 98 15.20 -24.41 11.74
C VAL A 98 14.84 -22.96 12.05
N ALA A 99 15.70 -22.23 12.77
CA ALA A 99 15.51 -20.81 13.05
C ALA A 99 15.48 -19.96 11.77
N ALA A 100 16.38 -20.23 10.82
CA ALA A 100 16.41 -19.58 9.52
C ALA A 100 15.11 -19.82 8.73
N ARG A 101 14.58 -21.05 8.76
CA ARG A 101 13.32 -21.41 8.11
C ARG A 101 12.12 -20.70 8.72
N LEU A 102 12.05 -20.60 10.05
CA LEU A 102 10.98 -19.86 10.74
C LEU A 102 11.02 -18.38 10.37
N LYS A 103 12.20 -17.76 10.40
CA LYS A 103 12.38 -16.36 9.96
C LYS A 103 11.98 -16.16 8.50
N GLN A 104 12.24 -17.15 7.63
CA GLN A 104 11.81 -17.10 6.24
C GLN A 104 10.29 -17.22 6.10
N GLN A 105 9.63 -18.05 6.91
CA GLN A 105 8.18 -18.16 6.91
C GLN A 105 7.50 -16.86 7.33
N GLU A 106 8.00 -16.19 8.37
CA GLU A 106 7.52 -14.86 8.78
C GLU A 106 7.67 -13.84 7.66
N LYS A 107 8.85 -13.78 7.02
CA LYS A 107 9.07 -12.91 5.85
C LYS A 107 8.08 -13.20 4.72
N GLN A 108 7.82 -14.48 4.43
CA GLN A 108 6.87 -14.87 3.39
C GLN A 108 5.44 -14.45 3.73
N GLN A 109 5.06 -14.51 5.00
CA GLN A 109 3.76 -14.02 5.47
C GLN A 109 3.64 -12.51 5.26
N THR A 110 4.64 -11.73 5.65
CA THR A 110 4.64 -10.28 5.43
C THR A 110 4.55 -9.94 3.93
N ILE A 111 5.24 -10.67 3.05
CA ILE A 111 5.11 -10.47 1.60
C ILE A 111 3.67 -10.65 1.14
N ARG A 112 2.99 -11.71 1.58
CA ARG A 112 1.57 -11.96 1.22
C ARG A 112 0.64 -10.85 1.72
N GLN A 113 0.91 -10.31 2.90
CA GLN A 113 0.18 -9.16 3.43
C GLN A 113 0.37 -7.93 2.54
N VAL A 114 1.62 -7.60 2.18
CA VAL A 114 1.93 -6.47 1.28
C VAL A 114 1.31 -6.67 -0.10
N GLU A 115 1.30 -7.89 -0.64
CA GLU A 115 0.61 -8.22 -1.90
C GLU A 115 -0.90 -7.96 -1.82
N SER A 116 -1.51 -8.30 -0.68
CA SER A 116 -2.95 -8.10 -0.44
C SER A 116 -3.29 -6.61 -0.35
N LEU A 117 -2.43 -5.81 0.31
CA LEU A 117 -2.54 -4.36 0.36
C LEU A 117 -2.37 -3.72 -1.01
N LEU A 118 -1.39 -4.16 -1.79
CA LEU A 118 -1.18 -3.66 -3.15
C LEU A 118 -2.39 -3.94 -4.04
N LYS A 119 -2.93 -5.17 -3.98
CA LYS A 119 -4.15 -5.54 -4.71
C LYS A 119 -5.35 -4.70 -4.29
N LEU A 120 -5.49 -4.42 -2.99
CA LEU A 120 -6.54 -3.55 -2.46
C LEU A 120 -6.40 -2.12 -3.00
N ALA A 121 -5.20 -1.54 -2.98
CA ALA A 121 -4.93 -0.19 -3.47
C ALA A 121 -5.18 -0.05 -4.98
N ILE A 122 -4.85 -1.08 -5.78
CA ILE A 122 -5.13 -1.10 -7.22
C ILE A 122 -6.64 -1.08 -7.49
N ASN A 123 -7.40 -1.88 -6.74
CA ASN A 123 -8.84 -2.07 -6.92
C ASN A 123 -9.68 -1.22 -5.95
N LEU A 124 -9.10 -0.15 -5.41
CA LEU A 124 -9.76 0.68 -4.42
C LEU A 124 -11.01 1.33 -5.02
N GLN A 125 -12.11 1.31 -4.29
CA GLN A 125 -13.37 1.94 -4.65
C GLN A 125 -13.78 2.84 -3.48
N TRP A 126 -14.04 4.12 -3.78
CA TRP A 126 -14.43 5.16 -2.82
C TRP A 126 -15.88 5.05 -2.35
#